data_AF-A0A382H6A7-F1
#
_entry.id   AF-A0A382H6A7-F1
#
_cell.length_a   1.000
_cell.length_b   1.000
_cell.length_c   1.000
_cell.angle_alpha   90.00
_cell.angle_beta   90.00
_cell.angle_gamma   90.00
#
_symmetry.space_group_name_H-M   'P 1'
#
loop_
_entity.id
_entity.type
_entity.pdbx_description
1 polymer ?
#
loop_
_entity_poly.entity_id
_entity_poly.type
_entity_poly.pdbx_seq_one_letter_code
_entity_poly.pdbx_strand_id
1 'polypeptide(L)' 'MVELINGSIFNMASESSESLWSRDFFLNLLVAHFLLAGFFSLFIVVPAFIEFRGGEVWEAGVIIATFGLAGVIVRPMAG' A
#
# COMPACT_ATOMS: atom_id res chain seq x y z
N MET A 1 -41.48 30.69 11.07
CA MET A 1 -40.03 30.99 11.24
C MET A 1 -39.24 29.81 11.82
N VAL A 2 -39.83 28.99 12.71
CA VAL A 2 -39.19 27.77 13.25
C VAL A 2 -39.06 26.63 12.22
N GLU A 3 -40.02 26.46 11.30
CA GLU A 3 -39.95 25.41 10.26
C GLU A 3 -38.82 25.64 9.23
N LEU A 4 -38.44 26.89 8.96
CA LEU A 4 -37.36 27.21 8.02
C LEU A 4 -35.97 26.85 8.58
N ILE A 5 -35.81 26.91 9.91
CA ILE A 5 -34.57 26.48 10.58
C ILE A 5 -34.45 24.96 10.55
N ASN A 6 -35.56 24.24 10.80
CA ASN A 6 -35.59 22.78 10.79
C ASN A 6 -35.29 22.20 9.38
N GLY A 7 -35.77 22.87 8.32
CA GLY A 7 -35.45 22.53 6.93
C GLY A 7 -33.98 22.80 6.54
N SER A 8 -33.34 23.83 7.11
CA SER A 8 -31.92 24.10 6.83
C SER A 8 -30.97 23.15 7.58
N ILE A 9 -31.31 22.76 8.81
CA ILE A 9 -30.51 21.82 9.62
C ILE A 9 -30.56 20.40 9.03
N PHE A 10 -31.70 19.98 8.47
CA PHE A 10 -31.80 18.69 7.78
C PHE A 10 -30.99 18.62 6.47
N ASN A 11 -30.80 19.75 5.78
CA ASN A 11 -30.04 19.80 4.53
C ASN A 11 -28.51 19.85 4.74
N MET A 12 -28.03 20.20 5.93
CA MET A 12 -26.59 20.27 6.22
C MET A 12 -26.00 18.93 6.71
N ALA A 13 -26.83 18.01 7.21
CA ALA A 13 -26.42 16.68 7.67
C ALA A 13 -26.21 15.65 6.55
N SER A 14 -26.35 16.06 5.29
CA SER A 14 -25.93 15.29 4.12
C SER A 14 -24.74 16.00 3.47
N GLU A 15 -23.67 16.25 4.24
CA GLU A 15 -22.34 16.12 3.65
C GLU A 15 -22.33 14.75 2.99
N SER A 16 -22.42 14.74 1.66
CA SER A 16 -22.22 13.54 0.87
C SER A 16 -20.83 13.04 1.21
N SER A 17 -20.72 12.16 2.20
CA SER A 17 -19.50 11.44 2.45
C SER A 17 -19.23 10.70 1.15
N GLU A 18 -18.29 11.21 0.35
CA GLU A 18 -17.83 10.50 -0.82
C GLU A 18 -17.53 9.09 -0.34
N SER A 19 -18.22 8.11 -0.94
CA SER A 19 -18.08 6.72 -0.56
C SER A 19 -16.59 6.39 -0.56
N LEU A 20 -16.04 5.98 0.59
CA LEU A 20 -14.65 5.52 0.73
C LEU A 20 -14.29 4.51 -0.37
N TRP A 21 -15.28 3.76 -0.82
CA TRP A 21 -15.21 2.85 -1.96
C TRP A 21 -15.39 3.59 -3.30
N SER A 22 -14.62 4.66 -3.52
CA SER A 22 -14.46 5.25 -4.84
C SER A 22 -13.70 4.29 -5.75
N ARG A 23 -13.93 4.39 -7.06
CA ARG A 23 -13.13 3.69 -8.08
C ARG A 23 -11.64 4.00 -7.90
N ASP A 24 -11.31 5.23 -7.50
CA ASP A 24 -9.92 5.65 -7.23
C ASP A 24 -9.33 4.92 -6.03
N PHE A 25 -10.11 4.73 -4.96
CA PHE A 25 -9.68 3.97 -3.79
C PHE A 25 -9.42 2.49 -4.14
N PHE A 26 -10.31 1.87 -4.92
CA PHE A 26 -10.12 0.49 -5.38
C PHE A 26 -8.88 0.34 -6.27
N LEU A 27 -8.68 1.26 -7.22
CA LEU A 27 -7.51 1.23 -8.09
C LEU A 27 -6.23 1.45 -7.29
N ASN A 28 -6.22 2.38 -6.34
CA ASN A 28 -5.07 2.64 -5.49
C ASN A 28 -4.77 1.45 -4.56
N LEU A 29 -5.80 0.84 -3.98
CA LEU A 29 -5.68 -0.38 -3.18
C LEU A 29 -5.13 -1.54 -4.01
N LEU A 30 -5.62 -1.71 -5.23
CA LEU A 30 -5.17 -2.76 -6.14
C LEU A 30 -3.71 -2.54 -6.56
N VAL A 31 -3.32 -1.31 -6.90
CA VAL A 31 -1.93 -0.95 -7.20
C VAL A 31 -1.02 -1.19 -6.00
N ALA A 32 -1.43 -0.74 -4.81
CA ALA A 32 -0.70 -1.01 -3.57
C ALA A 32 -0.54 -2.52 -3.33
N HIS A 33 -1.59 -3.31 -3.62
CA HIS A 33 -1.55 -4.76 -3.49
C HIS A 33 -0.57 -5.42 -4.48
N PHE A 34 -0.55 -4.99 -5.74
CA PHE A 34 0.41 -5.49 -6.72
C PHE A 34 1.86 -5.09 -6.40
N LEU A 35 2.08 -3.86 -5.92
CA LEU A 35 3.40 -3.43 -5.45
C LEU A 35 3.87 -4.27 -4.25
N LEU A 36 2.98 -4.55 -3.31
CA LEU A 36 3.27 -5.41 -2.16
C LEU A 36 3.55 -6.85 -2.60
N ALA A 37 2.73 -7.41 -3.49
CA ALA A 37 2.91 -8.77 -4.01
C ALA A 37 4.22 -8.91 -4.78
N GLY A 38 4.57 -7.92 -5.62
CA GLY A 38 5.85 -7.86 -6.32
C GLY A 38 7.04 -7.78 -5.36
N PHE A 39 6.93 -6.96 -4.31
CA PHE A 39 7.95 -6.87 -3.27
C PHE A 39 8.18 -8.21 -2.57
N PHE A 40 7.13 -8.91 -2.12
CA PHE A 40 7.26 -10.24 -1.51
C PHE A 40 7.78 -11.30 -2.49
N SER A 41 7.38 -11.22 -3.77
CA SER A 41 7.89 -12.13 -4.80
C SER A 41 9.41 -12.01 -4.98
N LEU A 42 9.96 -10.80 -4.91
CA LEU A 42 11.41 -10.57 -5.01
C LEU A 42 12.20 -11.28 -3.89
N PHE A 43 11.65 -11.38 -2.68
CA PHE A 43 12.30 -12.13 -1.58
C PHE A 43 12.44 -13.62 -1.88
N ILE A 44 11.62 -14.18 -2.75
CA ILE A 44 11.66 -15.60 -3.12
C ILE A 44 12.50 -15.81 -4.38
N VAL A 45 12.30 -14.96 -5.40
CA VAL A 45 12.96 -15.11 -6.71
C VAL A 45 14.44 -14.76 -6.67
N VAL A 46 14.83 -13.72 -5.93
CA VAL A 46 16.21 -13.22 -5.92
C VAL A 46 17.19 -14.22 -5.28
N PRO A 47 16.91 -14.83 -4.11
CA PRO A 47 17.76 -15.88 -3.55
C PRO A 47 17.86 -17.10 -4.45
N ALA A 48 16.73 -17.55 -5.02
CA ALA A 48 16.69 -18.68 -5.93
C ALA A 48 17.51 -18.42 -7.22
N PHE A 49 17.55 -17.18 -7.70
CA PHE A 49 18.36 -16.80 -8.85
C PHE A 49 19.86 -16.80 -8.54
N ILE A 50 20.26 -16.37 -7.34
CA ILE A 50 21.66 -16.37 -6.90
C ILE A 50 22.16 -17.81 -6.77
N GLU A 51 21.37 -18.69 -6.16
CA GLU A 51 21.68 -20.12 -6.05
C GLU A 51 21.80 -20.77 -7.44
N PHE A 52 20.88 -20.45 -8.36
CA PHE A 52 20.94 -20.94 -9.75
C PHE A 52 22.21 -20.49 -10.50
N ARG A 53 22.76 -19.32 -10.14
CA ARG A 53 24.00 -18.79 -10.74
C ARG A 53 25.27 -19.28 -10.04
N GLY A 54 25.14 -20.14 -9.02
CA GLY A 54 26.26 -20.67 -8.23
C GLY A 54 26.77 -19.69 -7.16
N GLY A 55 25.98 -18.69 -6.79
CA GLY A 55 26.30 -17.75 -5.73
C GLY A 55 26.18 -18.37 -4.34
N GLU A 56 26.92 -17.82 -3.38
CA GLU A 56 26.94 -18.34 -2.02
C GLU A 56 25.74 -17.85 -1.21
N VAL A 57 25.33 -18.66 -0.21
CA VAL A 57 24.17 -18.40 0.66
C VAL A 57 24.26 -17.04 1.37
N TRP A 58 25.47 -16.54 1.64
CA TRP A 58 25.66 -15.24 2.30
C TRP A 58 25.30 -14.06 1.40
N GLU A 59 25.48 -14.17 0.08
CA GLU A 59 25.12 -13.11 -0.88
C GLU A 59 23.61 -12.91 -0.93
N ALA A 60 22.86 -14.01 -0.92
CA ALA A 60 21.40 -14.00 -0.83
C ALA A 60 20.93 -13.35 0.49
N GLY A 61 21.62 -13.64 1.60
CA GLY A 61 21.32 -13.04 2.91
C GLY A 61 21.49 -11.52 2.93
N VAL A 62 22.57 -11.01 2.34
CA VAL A 62 22.83 -9.55 2.24
C VAL A 62 21.77 -8.85 1.41
N ILE A 63 21.33 -9.48 0.32
CA ILE A 63 20.32 -8.90 -0.58
C ILE A 63 18.95 -8.85 0.10
N ILE A 64 18.51 -9.95 0.73
CA ILE A 64 17.28 -9.97 1.54
C ILE A 64 17.32 -8.91 2.64
N ALA A 65 18.43 -8.79 3.36
CA ALA A 65 18.59 -7.81 4.44
C ALA A 65 18.47 -6.37 3.91
N THR A 66 19.03 -6.09 2.73
CA THR A 66 18.94 -4.78 2.08
C THR A 66 17.51 -4.47 1.62
N PHE A 67 16.81 -5.44 1.03
CA PHE A 67 15.39 -5.28 0.66
C PHE A 67 14.50 -5.05 1.88
N GLY A 68 14.73 -5.78 2.97
CA GLY A 68 14.03 -5.57 4.24
C GLY A 68 14.28 -4.18 4.81
N LEU A 69 15.54 -3.73 4.81
CA LEU A 69 15.94 -2.40 5.28
C LEU A 69 15.34 -1.28 4.43
N ALA A 70 15.32 -1.44 3.10
CA ALA A 70 14.68 -0.49 2.19
C ALA A 70 13.19 -0.32 2.53
N GLY A 71 12.48 -1.41 2.85
CA GLY A 71 11.09 -1.34 3.29
C GLY A 71 10.89 -0.57 4.60
N VAL A 72 11.84 -0.66 5.54
CA VAL A 72 11.80 0.08 6.81
C VAL A 72 12.10 1.58 6.61
N ILE A 73 13.06 1.91 5.74
CA ILE A 73 13.46 3.30 5.43
C ILE A 73 12.39 4.03 4.63
N VAL A 74 11.75 3.37 3.68
CA VAL A 74 10.71 3.98 2.84
C VAL A 74 9.41 4.20 3.64
N ARG A 75 9.18 3.41 4.69
CA ARG A 75 7.97 3.49 5.54
C ARG A 75 7.64 4.90 6.06
N PRO A 76 8.57 5.66 6.68
CA PRO A 76 8.31 7.04 7.12
C PRO A 76 8.25 8.08 6.00
N MET A 77 8.62 7.74 4.76
CA MET A 77 8.48 8.65 3.61
C MET A 77 7.16 8.43 2.86
N ALA A 78 6.57 7.24 2.97
CA ALA A 78 5.31 6.87 2.33
C ALA A 78 4.07 7.21 3.18
N GLY A 79 4.26 7.67 4.43
CA GLY A 79 3.21 8.07 5.35
C GLY A 79 3.73 8.90 6.51
#